data_AF-A0AA87DWA8-F1
#
_entry.id   AF-A0AA87DWA8-F1
#
_cell.length_a   1.000
_cell.length_b   1.000
_cell.length_c   1.000
_cell.angle_alpha   90.00
_cell.angle_beta   90.00
_cell.angle_gamma   90.00
#
_symmetry.space_group_name_H-M   'P 1'
#
loop_
_entity.id
_entity.type
_entity.pdbx_description
1 polymer ?
#
loop_
_entity_poly.entity_id
_entity_poly.type
_entity_poly.pdbx_seq_one_letter_code
_entity_poly.pdbx_strand_id
1 'polypeptide(L)'
;MVDGAKVKLRPVGARAKVGRIGRPMMSTVTGGALEIVTGVSEPGFNPIDLLYSSLAACLALSARIAASRLGMLDRFEGVAVDVSGEKSADEPYRILRFDIRIEITGDFDEATRAAIAHAAEDICTVSNTLKGNAEFALSTTG
;
A
#
# COMPACT_ATOMS: atom_id res chain seq x y z
N MET A 1 -15.57 -27.95 -2.01
CA MET A 1 -15.78 -27.15 -0.79
C MET A 1 -14.39 -26.83 -0.27
N VAL A 2 -13.87 -25.62 -0.53
CA VAL A 2 -12.54 -25.25 -0.07
C VAL A 2 -12.66 -24.90 1.41
N ASP A 3 -11.96 -25.68 2.22
CA ASP A 3 -11.95 -25.60 3.67
C ASP A 3 -11.60 -24.17 4.10
N GLY A 4 -12.43 -23.61 4.99
CA GLY A 4 -12.36 -22.22 5.41
C GLY A 4 -11.05 -21.93 6.14
N ALA A 5 -10.05 -21.46 5.39
CA ALA A 5 -8.84 -20.91 5.97
C ALA A 5 -9.22 -19.69 6.83
N LYS A 6 -9.36 -19.89 8.15
CA LYS A 6 -9.52 -18.81 9.11
C LYS A 6 -8.37 -17.84 8.91
N VAL A 7 -8.67 -16.67 8.35
CA VAL A 7 -7.72 -15.58 8.22
C VAL A 7 -7.27 -15.22 9.63
N LYS A 8 -6.04 -15.63 10.01
CA LYS A 8 -5.43 -15.20 11.26
C LYS A 8 -5.16 -13.71 11.14
N LEU A 9 -6.06 -12.89 11.70
CA LEU A 9 -5.85 -11.46 11.83
C LEU A 9 -4.61 -11.25 12.70
N ARG A 10 -3.55 -10.72 12.10
CA ARG A 10 -2.39 -10.23 12.85
C ARG A 10 -2.71 -8.80 13.29
N PRO A 11 -2.37 -8.43 14.53
CA PRO A 11 -2.56 -7.06 14.98
C PRO A 11 -1.69 -6.12 14.13
N VAL A 12 -2.33 -5.11 13.55
CA VAL A 12 -1.69 -4.04 12.76
C VAL A 12 -2.15 -2.69 13.30
N GLY A 13 -1.30 -1.68 13.17
CA GLY A 13 -1.59 -0.32 13.64
C GLY A 13 -0.31 0.49 13.75
N ALA A 14 -0.47 1.82 13.72
CA ALA A 14 0.61 2.78 13.86
C ALA A 14 0.27 3.81 14.94
N ARG A 15 1.29 4.29 15.64
CA ARG A 15 1.22 5.40 16.59
C ARG A 15 2.26 6.43 16.18
N ALA A 16 1.81 7.67 15.99
CA ALA A 16 2.67 8.84 15.84
C ALA A 16 2.81 9.56 17.18
N LYS A 17 4.01 10.05 17.49
CA LYS A 17 4.26 11.01 18.57
C LYS A 17 5.07 12.17 18.03
N VAL A 18 4.69 13.39 18.37
CA VAL A 18 5.44 14.61 18.05
C VAL A 18 5.41 15.52 19.27
N GLY A 19 6.57 16.11 19.60
CA GLY A 19 6.68 17.09 20.68
C GLY A 19 6.28 18.49 20.22
N ARG A 20 6.50 19.49 21.07
CA ARG A 20 6.33 20.91 20.70
C ARG A 20 7.19 21.30 19.48
N ILE A 21 8.36 20.68 19.37
CA ILE A 21 9.34 20.87 18.29
C ILE A 21 9.83 19.47 17.91
N GLY A 22 10.21 19.29 16.65
CA GLY A 22 10.79 18.05 16.13
C GLY A 22 9.91 17.35 15.12
N ARG A 23 10.30 16.12 14.77
CA ARG A 23 9.64 15.30 13.76
C ARG A 23 8.67 14.29 14.40
N PRO A 24 7.62 13.88 13.68
CA PRO A 24 6.82 12.74 14.10
C PRO A 24 7.67 11.47 14.14
N MET A 25 7.67 10.80 15.29
CA MET A 25 8.21 9.45 15.46
C MET A 25 7.07 8.44 15.39
N MET A 26 7.21 7.46 14.50
CA MET A 26 6.25 6.38 14.32
C MET A 26 6.70 5.12 15.05
N SER A 27 5.73 4.41 15.61
CA SER A 27 5.88 3.03 16.08
C SER A 27 4.71 2.18 15.61
N THR A 28 4.93 0.91 15.28
CA THR A 28 3.85 -0.03 14.90
C THR A 28 3.61 -1.08 15.97
N VAL A 29 2.43 -1.70 15.96
CA VAL A 29 2.11 -2.83 16.86
C VAL A 29 3.03 -4.03 16.62
N THR A 30 3.59 -4.13 15.40
CA THR A 30 4.54 -5.17 15.01
C THR A 30 5.98 -4.87 15.42
N GLY A 31 6.24 -3.78 16.16
CA GLY A 31 7.57 -3.39 16.65
C GLY A 31 8.41 -2.58 15.65
N GLY A 32 7.82 -2.11 14.55
CA GLY A 32 8.49 -1.21 13.62
C GLY A 32 8.62 0.20 14.18
N ALA A 33 9.66 0.92 13.75
CA ALA A 33 9.90 2.32 14.07
C ALA A 33 10.35 3.08 12.82
N LEU A 34 9.91 4.33 12.69
CA LEU A 34 10.25 5.19 11.55
C LEU A 34 10.15 6.67 11.95
N GLU A 35 11.12 7.49 11.56
CA GLU A 35 11.01 8.94 11.63
C GLU A 35 10.37 9.50 10.34
N ILE A 36 9.42 10.42 10.47
CA ILE A 36 8.76 11.09 9.34
C ILE A 36 9.51 12.36 8.96
N VAL A 37 9.85 12.50 7.67
CA VAL A 37 10.38 13.75 7.15
C VAL A 37 9.26 14.73 6.84
N THR A 38 9.52 16.01 7.10
CA THR A 38 8.54 17.09 6.91
C THR A 38 9.06 18.22 6.03
N GLY A 39 10.35 18.21 5.67
CA GLY A 39 10.93 19.16 4.72
C GLY A 39 10.56 18.81 3.28
N VAL A 40 10.18 19.82 2.49
CA VAL A 40 9.72 19.67 1.09
C VAL A 40 10.75 18.96 0.19
N SER A 41 12.04 19.13 0.47
CA SER A 41 13.13 18.54 -0.31
C SER A 41 14.05 17.66 0.54
N GLU A 42 13.58 17.27 1.73
CA GLU A 42 14.35 16.40 2.59
C GLU A 42 14.21 14.93 2.13
N PRO A 43 15.32 14.19 1.96
CA PRO A 43 15.23 12.77 1.62
C PRO A 43 14.65 11.96 2.79
N GLY A 44 13.62 11.17 2.51
CA GLY A 44 13.00 10.26 3.48
C GLY A 44 11.52 10.06 3.16
N PHE A 45 10.80 9.42 4.09
CA PHE A 45 9.37 9.17 3.92
C PHE A 45 8.54 10.26 4.59
N ASN A 46 7.86 11.08 3.78
CA ASN A 46 6.78 11.93 4.27
C ASN A 46 5.46 11.13 4.35
N PRO A 47 4.38 11.67 4.94
CA PRO A 47 3.11 10.94 5.06
C PRO A 47 2.48 10.49 3.73
N ILE A 48 2.64 11.26 2.65
CA ILE A 48 2.14 10.90 1.31
C ILE A 48 3.01 9.79 0.71
N ASP A 49 4.34 9.86 0.88
CA ASP A 49 5.23 8.79 0.43
C ASP A 49 4.90 7.47 1.14
N LEU A 50 4.54 7.51 2.42
CA LEU A 50 4.09 6.31 3.15
C LEU A 50 2.76 5.77 2.66
N LEU A 51 1.84 6.63 2.26
CA LEU A 51 0.59 6.23 1.63
C LEU A 51 0.87 5.51 0.30
N TYR A 52 1.69 6.10 -0.57
CA TYR A 52 2.08 5.50 -1.84
C TYR A 52 2.88 4.21 -1.65
N SER A 53 3.80 4.17 -0.69
CA SER A 53 4.58 2.98 -0.33
C SER A 53 3.70 1.85 0.15
N SER A 54 2.68 2.16 0.96
CA SER A 54 1.71 1.15 1.44
C SER A 54 0.92 0.54 0.29
N LEU A 55 0.50 1.36 -0.68
CA LEU A 55 -0.20 0.90 -1.88
C LEU A 55 0.72 0.06 -2.78
N ALA A 56 1.93 0.56 -3.08
CA ALA A 56 2.91 -0.13 -3.91
C ALA A 56 3.29 -1.50 -3.34
N ALA A 57 3.63 -1.56 -2.05
CA ALA A 57 3.99 -2.80 -1.37
C ALA A 57 2.83 -3.81 -1.35
N CYS A 58 1.60 -3.35 -1.10
CA CYS A 58 0.41 -4.19 -1.15
C CYS A 58 0.20 -4.78 -2.55
N LEU A 59 0.25 -3.97 -3.59
CA LEU A 59 0.09 -4.41 -4.97
C LEU A 59 1.17 -5.40 -5.41
N ALA A 60 2.44 -5.15 -5.06
CA ALA A 60 3.54 -6.06 -5.36
C ALA A 60 3.32 -7.45 -4.72
N LEU A 61 2.94 -7.49 -3.45
CA LEU A 61 2.59 -8.73 -2.75
C LEU A 61 1.38 -9.41 -3.38
N SER A 62 0.34 -8.64 -3.72
CA SER A 62 -0.86 -9.14 -4.38
C SER A 62 -0.59 -9.69 -5.77
N ALA A 63 0.33 -9.12 -6.54
CA ALA A 63 0.71 -9.62 -7.87
C ALA A 63 1.35 -11.02 -7.77
N ARG A 64 2.23 -11.24 -6.79
CA ARG A 64 2.77 -12.58 -6.53
C ARG A 64 1.68 -13.57 -6.10
N ILE A 65 0.72 -13.14 -5.28
CA ILE A 65 -0.43 -13.97 -4.89
C ILE A 65 -1.32 -14.28 -6.11
N ALA A 66 -1.57 -13.30 -6.98
CA ALA A 66 -2.33 -13.46 -8.20
C ALA A 66 -1.67 -14.47 -9.15
N ALA A 67 -0.36 -14.33 -9.40
CA ALA A 67 0.41 -15.29 -10.20
C ALA A 67 0.28 -16.72 -9.63
N SER A 68 0.36 -16.88 -8.31
CA SER A 68 0.12 -18.17 -7.65
C SER A 68 -1.29 -18.72 -7.87
N ARG A 69 -2.33 -17.89 -7.73
CA ARG A 69 -3.72 -18.30 -7.96
C ARG A 69 -4.01 -18.68 -9.40
N LEU A 70 -3.31 -18.06 -10.35
CA LEU A 70 -3.40 -18.35 -11.78
C LEU A 70 -2.54 -19.54 -12.22
N GLY A 71 -1.79 -20.17 -11.30
CA GLY A 71 -0.92 -21.30 -11.61
C GLY A 71 0.35 -20.94 -12.37
N MET A 72 0.82 -19.69 -12.24
CA MET A 72 1.93 -19.10 -13.01
C MET A 72 3.14 -18.75 -12.13
N LEU A 73 3.16 -19.17 -10.86
CA LEU A 73 4.20 -18.77 -9.90
C LEU A 73 5.58 -19.30 -10.27
N ASP A 74 5.65 -20.46 -10.93
CA ASP A 74 6.88 -21.10 -11.40
C ASP A 74 7.64 -20.28 -12.45
N ARG A 75 6.91 -19.47 -13.23
CA ARG A 75 7.46 -18.57 -14.27
C ARG A 75 7.56 -17.11 -13.82
N PHE A 76 7.13 -16.81 -12.59
CA PHE A 76 7.14 -15.45 -12.04
C PHE A 76 8.50 -15.15 -11.42
N GLU A 77 9.24 -14.22 -12.03
CA GLU A 77 10.59 -13.87 -11.58
C GLU A 77 10.58 -12.68 -10.62
N GLY A 78 9.64 -11.74 -10.79
CA GLY A 78 9.58 -10.55 -9.94
C GLY A 78 8.49 -9.59 -10.32
N VAL A 79 8.35 -8.54 -9.50
CA VAL A 79 7.48 -7.40 -9.78
C VAL A 79 8.06 -6.13 -9.18
N ALA A 80 8.00 -5.05 -9.94
CA ALA A 80 8.21 -3.69 -9.46
C ALA A 80 6.88 -2.92 -9.58
N VAL A 81 6.57 -2.11 -8.56
CA VAL A 81 5.37 -1.27 -8.56
C VAL A 81 5.76 0.15 -8.20
N ASP A 82 5.54 1.06 -9.14
CA ASP A 82 5.70 2.50 -8.93
C ASP A 82 4.33 3.12 -8.69
N VAL A 83 4.24 3.95 -7.65
CA VAL A 83 3.02 4.70 -7.31
C VAL A 83 3.36 6.17 -7.13
N SER A 84 2.64 7.00 -7.87
CA SER A 84 2.60 8.46 -7.69
C SER A 84 1.14 8.92 -7.67
N GLY A 85 0.91 10.23 -7.62
CA GLY A 85 -0.45 10.74 -7.75
C GLY A 85 -0.54 12.25 -7.78
N GLU A 86 -1.78 12.70 -7.98
CA GLU A 86 -2.15 14.11 -7.99
C GLU A 86 -2.82 14.46 -6.66
N LYS A 87 -2.28 15.44 -5.94
CA LYS A 87 -2.89 15.99 -4.73
C LYS A 87 -3.69 17.24 -5.08
N SER A 88 -4.87 17.41 -4.48
CA SER A 88 -5.65 18.65 -4.63
C SER A 88 -4.86 19.88 -4.17
N ALA A 89 -4.99 20.97 -4.94
CA ALA A 89 -4.42 22.26 -4.58
C ALA A 89 -5.18 22.93 -3.42
N ASP A 90 -6.49 22.67 -3.35
CA ASP A 90 -7.41 23.29 -2.40
C ASP A 90 -8.05 22.27 -1.45
N GLU A 91 -8.68 22.81 -0.41
CA GLU A 91 -9.45 22.04 0.56
C GLU A 91 -10.75 21.47 -0.04
N PRO A 92 -11.19 20.28 0.41
CA PRO A 92 -10.50 19.39 1.33
C PRO A 92 -9.29 18.71 0.66
N TYR A 93 -8.13 18.75 1.32
CA TYR A 93 -6.89 18.17 0.79
C TYR A 93 -7.00 16.66 0.65
N ARG A 94 -6.81 16.15 -0.56
CA ARG A 94 -6.85 14.71 -0.85
C ARG A 94 -6.01 14.35 -2.07
N ILE A 95 -5.71 13.06 -2.22
CA ILE A 95 -5.21 12.52 -3.49
C ILE A 95 -6.41 12.37 -4.44
N LEU A 96 -6.36 13.03 -5.59
CA LEU A 96 -7.39 13.01 -6.63
C LEU A 96 -7.24 11.78 -7.53
N ARG A 97 -5.99 11.39 -7.79
CA ARG A 97 -5.64 10.30 -8.69
C ARG A 97 -4.37 9.61 -8.19
N PHE A 98 -4.39 8.28 -8.23
CA PHE A 98 -3.19 7.46 -8.07
C PHE A 98 -2.75 7.01 -9.45
N ASP A 99 -1.49 7.22 -9.78
CA ASP A 99 -0.84 6.71 -10.98
C ASP A 99 -0.02 5.49 -10.57
N ILE A 100 -0.40 4.33 -11.10
CA ILE A 100 0.19 3.03 -10.72
C ILE A 100 0.79 2.40 -11.98
N ARG A 101 2.07 2.04 -11.91
CA ARG A 101 2.74 1.23 -12.92
C ARG A 101 3.20 -0.07 -12.28
N ILE A 102 2.78 -1.19 -12.86
CA ILE A 102 3.20 -2.54 -12.42
C ILE A 102 4.04 -3.15 -13.53
N GLU A 103 5.30 -3.43 -13.25
CA GLU A 103 6.20 -4.17 -14.12
C GLU A 103 6.38 -5.57 -13.56
N ILE A 104 5.78 -6.56 -14.22
CA ILE A 104 5.94 -7.98 -13.87
C ILE A 104 7.08 -8.53 -14.72
N THR A 105 7.99 -9.28 -14.11
CA THR A 105 9.11 -9.95 -14.79
C THR A 105 8.89 -11.47 -14.76
N GLY A 106 9.23 -12.13 -15.86
CA GLY A 106 8.98 -13.55 -16.09
C GLY A 106 8.64 -13.84 -17.55
N ASP A 107 8.60 -15.12 -17.89
CA ASP A 107 8.21 -15.60 -19.23
C ASP A 107 6.68 -15.50 -19.38
N PHE A 108 6.18 -14.33 -19.76
CA PHE A 108 4.75 -14.05 -19.95
C PHE A 108 4.52 -13.18 -21.18
N ASP A 109 3.40 -13.42 -21.86
CA ASP A 109 2.87 -12.47 -22.83
C ASP A 109 2.16 -11.29 -22.14
N GLU A 110 1.82 -10.27 -22.92
CA GLU A 110 1.21 -9.05 -22.38
C GLU A 110 -0.17 -9.32 -21.75
N ALA A 111 -0.95 -10.23 -22.34
CA ALA A 111 -2.26 -10.60 -21.82
C ALA A 111 -2.17 -11.23 -20.43
N THR A 112 -1.17 -12.09 -20.21
CA THR A 112 -0.92 -12.73 -18.91
C THR A 112 -0.43 -11.71 -17.89
N ARG A 113 0.45 -10.78 -18.27
CA ARG A 113 0.89 -9.68 -17.38
C ARG A 113 -0.29 -8.82 -16.94
N ALA A 114 -1.16 -8.43 -17.88
CA ALA A 114 -2.37 -7.67 -17.57
C ALA A 114 -3.32 -8.43 -16.64
N ALA A 115 -3.53 -9.74 -16.88
CA ALA A 115 -4.38 -10.57 -16.03
C ALA A 115 -3.86 -10.65 -14.58
N ILE A 116 -2.54 -10.81 -14.39
CA ILE A 116 -1.91 -10.80 -13.06
C ILE A 116 -2.08 -9.42 -12.41
N ALA A 117 -1.85 -8.33 -13.15
CA ALA A 117 -1.95 -6.97 -12.62
C ALA A 117 -3.38 -6.62 -12.16
N HIS A 118 -4.40 -6.94 -12.97
CA HIS A 118 -5.80 -6.72 -12.59
C HIS A 118 -6.19 -7.57 -11.37
N ALA A 119 -5.81 -8.85 -11.36
CA ALA A 119 -6.06 -9.70 -10.20
C ALA A 119 -5.33 -9.21 -8.93
N ALA A 120 -4.14 -8.60 -9.06
CA ALA A 120 -3.42 -8.00 -7.95
C ALA A 120 -4.18 -6.83 -7.32
N GLU A 121 -4.80 -6.00 -8.17
CA GLU A 121 -5.61 -4.87 -7.75
C GLU A 121 -6.85 -5.35 -6.98
N ASP A 122 -7.55 -6.37 -7.47
CA ASP A 122 -8.71 -6.99 -6.82
C ASP A 122 -8.36 -7.58 -5.44
N ILE A 123 -7.15 -8.14 -5.30
CA ILE A 123 -6.67 -8.76 -4.06
C ILE A 123 -6.19 -7.70 -3.05
N CYS A 124 -5.63 -6.58 -3.51
CA CYS A 124 -4.95 -5.64 -2.63
C CYS A 124 -5.92 -4.88 -1.70
N THR A 125 -5.81 -5.16 -0.40
CA THR A 125 -6.61 -4.51 0.65
C THR A 125 -6.45 -3.00 0.66
N VAL A 126 -5.24 -2.48 0.44
CA VAL A 126 -4.96 -1.03 0.43
C VAL A 126 -5.67 -0.36 -0.74
N SER A 127 -5.54 -0.91 -1.96
CA SER A 127 -6.23 -0.40 -3.15
C SER A 127 -7.74 -0.38 -2.95
N ASN A 128 -8.31 -1.49 -2.49
CA ASN A 128 -9.74 -1.62 -2.22
C ASN A 128 -10.24 -0.65 -1.14
N THR A 129 -9.42 -0.37 -0.12
CA THR A 129 -9.74 0.61 0.93
C THR A 129 -9.73 2.03 0.39
N LEU A 130 -8.75 2.38 -0.46
CA LEU A 130 -8.64 3.71 -1.08
C LEU A 130 -9.71 3.99 -2.12
N LYS A 131 -10.18 2.97 -2.84
CA LYS A 131 -11.33 3.05 -3.75
C LYS A 131 -12.66 3.13 -3.01
N GLY A 132 -12.71 2.64 -1.77
CA GLY A 132 -13.90 2.58 -0.95
C GLY A 132 -14.10 3.81 -0.07
N ASN A 133 -15.15 3.76 0.75
CA ASN A 133 -15.48 4.78 1.75
C ASN A 133 -15.37 4.18 3.15
N ALA A 134 -14.13 4.00 3.63
CA ALA A 134 -13.91 3.54 5.00
C ALA A 134 -14.47 4.55 6.02
N GLU A 135 -15.12 4.04 7.08
CA GLU A 135 -15.65 4.87 8.16
C GLU A 135 -14.53 5.35 9.09
N PHE A 136 -14.61 6.61 9.54
CA PHE A 136 -13.69 7.19 10.50
C PHE A 136 -14.39 7.34 11.86
N ALA A 137 -13.90 6.59 12.86
CA ALA A 137 -14.35 6.72 14.25
C ALA A 137 -13.30 7.48 15.08
N LEU A 138 -13.49 8.79 15.26
CA LEU A 138 -12.58 9.66 16.00
C LEU A 138 -12.94 9.71 17.49
N SER A 139 -11.95 9.57 18.36
CA SER A 139 -12.08 9.79 19.81
C SER A 139 -10.87 10.57 20.35
N THR A 140 -11.05 11.23 21.50
CA THR A 140 -10.00 12.01 22.18
C THR A 140 -9.88 11.60 23.65
N THR A 141 -8.66 11.65 24.17
CA THR A 141 -8.32 11.35 25.57
C THR A 141 -7.26 12.34 26.04
N GLY A 142 -7.37 12.85 27.27
CA GLY A 142 -6.40 13.77 27.90
C GLY A 142 -5.48 13.09 28.90
#